data_AF-A0A2T5EQD2-F1
#
_entry.id   AF-A0A2T5EQD2-F1
#
_cell.length_a   1.000
_cell.length_b   1.000
_cell.length_c   1.000
_cell.angle_alpha   90.00
_cell.angle_beta   90.00
_cell.angle_gamma   90.00
#
_symmetry.space_group_name_H-M   'P 1'
#
loop_
_entity.id
_entity.type
_entity.pdbx_description
1 polymer ?
#
loop_
_entity_poly.entity_id
_entity_poly.type
_entity_poly.pdbx_seq_one_letter_code
_entity_poly.pdbx_strand_id
1 'polypeptide(L)' 'IETAKANGLILYDYMVKCMKELAKAEPDIDALLPWNFKH' A
#
# COMPACT_ATOMS: atom_id res chain seq x y z
N ILE A 1 -7.44 1.06 -2.77
CA ILE A 1 -7.84 2.38 -2.23
C ILE A 1 -9.05 2.25 -1.31
N GLU A 2 -10.24 1.82 -1.79
CA GLU A 2 -11.42 1.70 -0.92
C GLU A 2 -11.22 0.70 0.23
N THR A 3 -10.59 -0.45 -0.02
CA THR A 3 -10.19 -1.39 1.05
C THR A 3 -9.18 -0.79 2.03
N ALA A 4 -8.25 0.03 1.56
CA ALA A 4 -7.28 0.70 2.43
C ALA A 4 -7.97 1.69 3.38
N LYS A 5 -8.95 2.46 2.87
CA LYS A 5 -9.80 3.33 3.69
C LYS A 5 -10.61 2.53 4.71
N ALA A 6 -11.21 1.40 4.28
CA ALA A 6 -11.98 0.53 5.18
C ALA A 6 -11.12 -0.08 6.29
N ASN A 7 -9.83 -0.32 6.02
CA ASN A 7 -8.84 -0.78 7.01
C ASN A 7 -8.29 0.35 7.90
N GLY A 8 -8.80 1.58 7.77
CA GLY A 8 -8.36 2.74 8.54
C GLY A 8 -7.05 3.38 8.06
N LEU A 9 -6.41 2.84 7.01
CA LEU A 9 -5.11 3.32 6.56
C LEU A 9 -5.17 4.78 6.12
N ILE A 10 -4.13 5.53 6.48
CA ILE A 10 -3.92 6.87 5.93
C ILE A 10 -3.63 6.71 4.43
N LEU A 11 -4.60 7.13 3.61
CA LEU A 11 -4.56 6.84 2.18
C LEU A 11 -3.33 7.43 1.49
N TYR A 12 -2.91 8.62 1.90
CA TYR A 12 -1.71 9.25 1.39
C TYR A 12 -0.47 8.38 1.60
N ASP A 13 -0.23 7.91 2.83
CA ASP A 13 0.93 7.10 3.17
C ASP A 13 0.92 5.76 2.44
N TYR A 14 -0.25 5.14 2.35
CA TYR A 14 -0.45 3.92 1.57
C TYR A 14 -0.09 4.13 0.08
N MET A 15 -0.58 5.22 -0.54
CA MET A 15 -0.27 5.54 -1.94
C MET A 15 1.22 5.82 -2.15
N VAL A 16 1.86 6.58 -1.25
CA VAL A 16 3.30 6.83 -1.32
C VAL A 16 4.09 5.53 -1.24
N LYS A 17 3.67 4.59 -0.38
CA LYS A 17 4.31 3.27 -0.28
C LYS A 17 4.13 2.47 -1.58
N CYS A 18 2.92 2.43 -2.14
CA CYS A 18 2.65 1.78 -3.42
C CYS A 18 3.54 2.34 -4.53
N MET A 19 3.61 3.67 -4.68
CA MET A 19 4.41 4.31 -5.73
C MET A 19 5.91 3.99 -5.60
N LYS A 20 6.44 3.94 -4.36
CA LYS A 20 7.84 3.60 -4.12
C LYS A 20 8.15 2.14 -4.45
N GLU A 21 7.25 1.23 -4.10
CA GLU A 21 7.43 -0.21 -4.37
C GLU A 21 7.32 -0.51 -5.86
N LEU A 22 6.30 0.04 -6.52
CA LEU A 22 6.07 -0.12 -7.96
C LEU A 22 7.17 0.48 -8.83
N ALA A 23 7.99 1.38 -8.29
CA ALA A 23 9.14 1.94 -8.99
C ALA A 23 10.39 1.02 -8.98
N LYS A 24 10.35 -0.11 -8.27
CA LYS A 24 11.45 -1.10 -8.27
C LYS A 24 11.45 -1.92 -9.56
N ALA A 25 12.62 -2.46 -9.92
CA ALA A 25 12.75 -3.37 -11.06
C ALA A 25 11.92 -4.65 -10.90
N GLU A 26 11.84 -5.16 -9.66
CA GLU A 26 10.99 -6.28 -9.26
C GLU A 26 10.15 -5.86 -8.04
N PRO A 27 8.93 -5.36 -8.25
CA PRO A 27 8.06 -4.90 -7.17
C PRO A 27 7.39 -6.09 -6.46
N ASP A 28 7.30 -6.03 -5.13
CA ASP A 28 6.51 -6.98 -4.34
C ASP A 28 5.06 -6.50 -4.23
N ILE A 29 4.20 -7.02 -5.10
CA ILE A 29 2.78 -6.64 -5.16
C ILE A 29 2.00 -7.16 -3.95
N ASP A 30 2.37 -8.33 -3.42
CA ASP A 30 1.67 -8.91 -2.27
C ASP A 30 1.91 -8.04 -1.03
N ALA A 31 3.12 -7.52 -0.82
CA ALA A 31 3.41 -6.57 0.25
C ALA A 31 2.57 -5.28 0.18
N LEU A 32 2.03 -4.92 -0.99
CA LEU A 32 1.18 -3.73 -1.18
C LEU A 32 -0.30 -3.97 -0.88
N LEU A 33 -0.71 -5.19 -0.57
CA LEU A 33 -2.10 -5.48 -0.23
C LEU A 33 -2.50 -4.77 1.07
N PRO A 34 -3.67 -4.09 1.13
CA PRO A 34 -4.05 -3.27 2.27
C PRO A 34 -4.09 -3.96 3.65
N TRP A 35 -4.21 -5.28 3.71
CA TRP A 35 -4.18 -6.05 4.96
C TRP A 35 -2.76 -6.33 5.49
N ASN A 36 -1.73 -6.06 4.68
CA ASN A 36 -0.33 -6.19 5.09
C ASN A 36 0.22 -4.93 5.78
N PHE A 37 -0.59 -3.86 5.83
CA PHE A 37 -0.27 -2.62 6.51
C PHE A 37 -0.90 -2.65 7.90
N LYS A 38 -0.09 -2.42 8.93
CA LYS A 38 -0.57 -2.24 10.30
C LYS A 38 -0.66 -0.75 10.63
N HIS A 39 -1.61 -0.41 11.49
CA HIS A 39 -1.69 0.89 12.14
C HIS A 39 -0.56 1.08 13.16
#